data_AF-A0A7C2GE74-F1
#
_entry.id   AF-A0A7C2GE74-F1
#
_cell.length_a   1.000
_cell.length_b   1.000
_cell.length_c   1.000
_cell.angle_alpha   90.00
_cell.angle_beta   90.00
_cell.angle_gamma   90.00
#
_symmetry.space_group_name_H-M   'P 1'
#
loop_
_entity.id
_entity.type
_entity.pdbx_description
1 polymer ?
#
loop_
_entity_poly.entity_id
_entity_poly.type
_entity_poly.pdbx_seq_one_letter_code
_entity_poly.pdbx_strand_id
1 'polypeptide(L)'
;MTIAELEETLKEEARRFLARAQGLRSPHTEDLFRRRLYISPEEVRVENYPRQRPLAAFNPGAVLKDGVVHLFPRLIFDYYSYASAIGHAAVPVEDLLRGRIPRPLPVRIVLYPTELYEAVRGCEDARAHAAGAGFLLFYTAVGKLGDARNTDHKDVF
;
A
#
# COMPACT_ATOMS: atom_id res chain seq x y z
N MET A 1 6.97 38.78 4.61
CA MET A 1 7.94 37.88 3.99
C MET A 1 7.40 37.50 2.62
N THR A 2 8.11 37.84 1.54
CA THR A 2 7.73 37.47 0.18
C THR A 2 8.07 36.00 -0.08
N ILE A 3 7.51 35.40 -1.15
CA ILE A 3 7.87 34.03 -1.57
C ILE A 3 9.38 33.93 -1.85
N ALA A 4 9.97 34.96 -2.44
CA ALA A 4 11.41 35.00 -2.72
C ALA A 4 12.26 35.06 -1.44
N GLU A 5 11.84 35.84 -0.44
CA GLU A 5 12.51 35.91 0.87
C GLU A 5 12.42 34.56 1.62
N LEU A 6 11.28 33.88 1.54
CA LEU A 6 11.10 32.55 2.12
C LEU A 6 12.01 31.51 1.43
N GLU A 7 12.07 31.53 0.10
CA GLU A 7 12.91 30.62 -0.67
C GLU A 7 14.40 30.79 -0.33
N GLU A 8 14.88 32.03 -0.22
CA GLU A 8 16.30 32.27 0.11
C GLU A 8 16.61 31.88 1.56
N THR A 9 15.67 32.10 2.49
CA THR A 9 15.80 31.64 3.88
C THR A 9 15.93 30.11 3.94
N LEU A 10 15.07 29.38 3.23
CA LEU A 10 15.11 27.91 3.19
C LEU A 10 16.39 27.39 2.53
N LYS A 11 16.89 28.07 1.48
CA LYS A 11 18.18 27.74 0.86
C LYS A 11 19.34 27.92 1.84
N GLU A 12 19.36 29.00 2.60
CA GLU A 12 20.38 29.19 3.64
C GLU A 12 20.31 28.13 4.74
N GLU A 13 19.12 27.79 5.22
CA GLU A 13 18.94 26.72 6.20
C GLU A 13 19.46 25.37 5.67
N ALA A 14 19.11 25.03 4.43
CA ALA A 14 19.61 23.83 3.76
C ALA A 14 21.14 23.83 3.64
N ARG A 15 21.75 24.95 3.23
CA ARG A 15 23.22 25.10 3.14
C ARG A 15 23.89 24.94 4.51
N ARG A 16 23.36 25.58 5.56
CA ARG A 16 23.86 25.44 6.94
C ARG A 16 23.75 24.00 7.43
N PHE A 17 22.64 23.33 7.14
CA PHE A 17 22.45 21.92 7.46
C PHE A 17 23.47 21.04 6.72
N LEU A 18 23.62 21.21 5.41
CA LEU A 18 24.55 20.43 4.61
C LEU A 18 25.99 20.60 5.08
N ALA A 19 26.41 21.82 5.41
CA ALA A 19 27.76 22.09 5.91
C ALA A 19 28.07 21.34 7.23
N ARG A 20 27.10 21.22 8.14
CA ARG A 20 27.27 20.48 9.41
C ARG A 20 27.03 18.97 9.30
N ALA A 21 26.19 18.56 8.35
CA ALA A 21 25.76 17.16 8.18
C ALA A 21 26.56 16.41 7.12
N GLN A 22 27.44 17.10 6.38
CA GLN A 22 28.36 16.50 5.43
C GLN A 22 29.16 15.39 6.12
N GLY A 23 29.09 14.17 5.58
CA GLY A 23 29.76 13.00 6.14
C GLY A 23 28.96 12.19 7.17
N LEU A 24 27.80 12.65 7.64
CA LEU A 24 26.92 11.84 8.52
C LEU A 24 26.37 10.61 7.78
N ARG A 25 26.06 10.75 6.49
CA ARG A 25 25.68 9.64 5.61
C ARG A 25 26.91 9.18 4.86
N SER A 26 27.45 8.02 5.22
CA SER A 26 28.45 7.31 4.42
C SER A 26 27.76 6.52 3.30
N PRO A 27 28.44 6.22 2.17
CA PRO A 27 27.96 5.30 1.15
C PRO A 27 28.06 3.86 1.65
N HIS A 28 27.36 3.58 2.75
CA HIS A 28 27.34 2.29 3.41
C HIS A 28 25.92 1.73 3.34
N THR A 29 25.82 0.48 2.90
CA THR A 29 24.57 -0.28 2.88
C THR A 29 24.81 -1.56 3.65
N GLU A 30 24.04 -1.77 4.70
CA GLU A 30 23.96 -3.02 5.44
C GLU A 30 22.61 -3.66 5.15
N ASP A 31 22.61 -4.91 4.68
CA ASP A 31 21.37 -5.66 4.49
C ASP A 31 20.86 -6.17 5.84
N LEU A 32 19.89 -5.45 6.40
CA LEU A 32 19.25 -5.81 7.66
C LEU A 32 18.28 -6.99 7.51
N PHE A 33 17.88 -7.34 6.29
CA PHE A 33 16.77 -8.25 6.03
C PHE A 33 17.13 -9.38 5.08
N ARG A 34 17.18 -10.60 5.61
CA ARG A 34 17.21 -11.79 4.76
C ARG A 34 15.84 -12.03 4.13
N ARG A 35 15.76 -11.98 2.80
CA ARG A 35 14.56 -12.40 2.04
C ARG A 35 14.21 -13.86 2.36
N ARG A 36 13.02 -14.08 2.93
CA ARG A 36 12.50 -15.42 3.28
C ARG A 36 11.69 -16.06 2.15
N LEU A 37 10.86 -15.26 1.50
CA LEU A 37 9.98 -15.69 0.44
C LEU A 37 9.68 -14.53 -0.51
N TYR A 38 9.12 -14.87 -1.66
CA TYR A 38 8.58 -13.96 -2.65
C TYR A 38 7.18 -14.47 -3.00
N ILE A 39 6.19 -13.59 -3.06
CA ILE A 39 4.81 -13.92 -3.41
C ILE A 39 4.54 -13.22 -4.72
N SER A 40 4.45 -13.98 -5.81
CA SER A 40 4.09 -13.41 -7.11
C SER A 40 2.57 -13.44 -7.32
N PRO A 41 2.02 -12.65 -8.27
CA PRO A 41 0.59 -12.68 -8.58
C PRO A 41 0.07 -14.07 -9.00
N GLU A 42 0.94 -14.90 -9.60
CA GLU A 42 0.68 -16.32 -9.95
C GLU A 42 0.37 -17.17 -8.73
N GLU A 43 0.93 -16.81 -7.58
CA GLU A 43 0.86 -17.55 -6.34
C GLU A 43 -0.26 -17.02 -5.43
N VAL A 44 -1.13 -16.15 -5.93
CA VAL A 44 -2.28 -15.60 -5.19
C VAL A 44 -3.59 -16.11 -5.79
N ARG A 45 -4.53 -16.50 -4.92
CA ARG A 45 -5.90 -16.83 -5.30
C ARG A 45 -6.89 -15.99 -4.50
N VAL A 46 -7.60 -15.12 -5.21
CA VAL A 46 -8.67 -14.29 -4.68
C VAL A 46 -9.95 -15.12 -4.63
N GLU A 47 -10.53 -15.26 -3.44
CA GLU A 47 -11.64 -16.19 -3.19
C GLU A 47 -13.02 -15.57 -3.42
N ASN A 48 -13.13 -14.24 -3.30
CA ASN A 48 -14.40 -13.51 -3.34
C ASN A 48 -14.53 -12.59 -4.57
N TYR A 49 -13.90 -12.95 -5.68
CA TYR A 49 -13.98 -12.21 -6.94
C TYR A 49 -13.92 -13.16 -8.14
N PRO A 50 -14.73 -12.95 -9.21
CA PRO A 50 -14.75 -13.86 -10.36
C PRO A 50 -13.38 -14.05 -11.02
N ARG A 51 -12.59 -12.97 -11.09
CA ARG A 51 -11.20 -13.05 -11.54
C ARG A 51 -10.31 -13.42 -10.37
N GLN A 52 -10.16 -14.72 -10.14
CA GLN A 52 -9.46 -15.24 -8.96
C GLN A 52 -7.94 -14.95 -8.96
N ARG A 53 -7.34 -14.63 -10.10
CA ARG A 53 -5.91 -14.32 -10.18
C ARG A 53 -5.71 -12.84 -10.51
N PRO A 54 -5.07 -12.05 -9.63
CA PRO A 54 -4.72 -10.68 -9.94
C PRO A 54 -3.61 -10.67 -11.00
N LEU A 55 -3.58 -9.60 -11.77
CA LEU A 55 -2.49 -9.28 -12.68
C LEU A 55 -1.26 -8.79 -11.91
N ALA A 56 -1.46 -8.05 -10.83
CA ALA A 56 -0.41 -7.62 -9.91
C ALA A 56 -0.89 -7.68 -8.45
N ALA A 57 0.03 -8.07 -7.55
CA ALA A 57 -0.17 -8.12 -6.11
C ALA A 57 1.11 -7.61 -5.43
N PHE A 58 1.06 -6.44 -4.79
CA PHE A 58 2.26 -5.79 -4.26
C PHE A 58 1.93 -4.76 -3.16
N ASN A 59 2.96 -4.09 -2.63
CA ASN A 59 2.89 -3.05 -1.59
C ASN A 59 1.90 -3.34 -0.44
N PRO A 60 2.00 -4.52 0.20
CA PRO A 60 1.07 -4.85 1.26
C PRO A 60 1.27 -3.97 2.48
N GLY A 61 0.16 -3.56 3.10
CA GLY A 61 0.18 -3.31 4.54
C GLY A 61 0.44 -4.63 5.27
N ALA A 62 1.21 -4.61 6.35
CA ALA A 62 1.48 -5.81 7.14
C ALA A 62 1.39 -5.51 8.63
N VAL A 63 0.78 -6.40 9.40
CA VAL A 63 0.68 -6.28 10.85
C VAL A 63 0.71 -7.67 11.50
N LEU A 64 1.52 -7.80 12.55
CA LEU A 64 1.54 -9.01 13.39
C LEU A 64 0.50 -8.84 14.50
N LYS A 65 -0.40 -9.80 14.62
CA LYS A 65 -1.41 -9.85 15.67
C LYS A 65 -1.68 -11.31 16.05
N ASP A 66 -1.64 -11.63 17.33
CA ASP A 66 -1.97 -12.97 17.87
C ASP A 66 -1.23 -14.12 17.16
N GLY A 67 0.07 -13.93 16.86
CA GLY A 67 0.90 -14.93 16.19
C GLY A 67 0.65 -15.07 14.67
N VAL A 68 -0.18 -14.21 14.09
CA VAL A 68 -0.53 -14.20 12.67
C VAL A 68 -0.06 -12.90 12.03
N VAL A 69 0.63 -13.03 10.89
CA VAL A 69 0.93 -11.89 10.02
C VAL A 69 -0.25 -11.70 9.07
N HIS A 70 -0.92 -10.57 9.23
CA HIS A 70 -1.99 -10.13 8.34
C HIS A 70 -1.39 -9.25 7.25
N LEU A 71 -1.58 -9.65 6.00
CA LEU A 71 -1.11 -8.93 4.81
C LEU A 71 -2.29 -8.28 4.11
N PHE A 72 -2.09 -7.05 3.65
CA PHE A 72 -3.09 -6.26 2.95
C PHE A 72 -2.55 -5.79 1.59
N PRO A 73 -2.34 -6.72 0.63
CA PRO A 73 -1.72 -6.40 -0.65
C PRO A 73 -2.63 -5.51 -1.50
N ARG A 74 -2.01 -4.60 -2.26
CA ARG A 74 -2.66 -3.94 -3.39
C ARG A 74 -2.82 -4.94 -4.53
N LEU A 75 -4.04 -5.12 -5.00
CA LEU A 75 -4.43 -6.01 -6.08
C LEU A 75 -4.84 -5.19 -7.30
N ILE A 76 -4.34 -5.58 -8.47
CA ILE A 76 -4.75 -5.02 -9.77
C ILE A 76 -5.21 -6.18 -10.64
N PHE A 77 -6.35 -6.03 -11.30
CA PHE A 77 -6.92 -7.06 -12.16
C PHE A 77 -6.82 -6.69 -13.64
N ASP A 78 -6.90 -5.40 -13.99
CA ASP A 78 -6.95 -4.93 -15.38
C ASP A 78 -6.13 -3.66 -15.61
N TYR A 79 -5.67 -3.49 -16.85
CA TYR A 79 -4.82 -2.37 -17.28
C TYR A 79 -5.60 -1.12 -17.71
N TYR A 80 -6.90 -1.23 -18.00
CA TYR A 80 -7.67 -0.09 -18.55
C TYR A 80 -7.99 0.99 -17.52
N SER A 81 -8.45 0.60 -16.33
CA SER A 81 -8.78 1.54 -15.26
C SER A 81 -7.78 1.52 -14.11
N TYR A 82 -6.82 0.59 -14.08
CA TYR A 82 -5.88 0.38 -12.96
C TYR A 82 -6.56 0.43 -11.58
N ALA A 83 -7.87 0.12 -11.53
CA ALA A 83 -8.66 0.23 -10.32
C ALA A 83 -8.14 -0.82 -9.35
N SER A 84 -7.40 -0.34 -8.36
CA SER A 84 -6.79 -1.20 -7.36
C SER A 84 -7.75 -1.46 -6.22
N ALA A 85 -7.61 -2.64 -5.65
CA ALA A 85 -8.32 -3.09 -4.47
C ALA A 85 -7.30 -3.52 -3.42
N ILE A 86 -7.71 -3.56 -2.16
CA ILE A 86 -6.90 -4.09 -1.06
C ILE A 86 -7.40 -5.49 -0.72
N GLY A 87 -6.49 -6.45 -0.82
CA GLY A 87 -6.71 -7.82 -0.35
C GLY A 87 -6.47 -7.97 1.14
N HIS A 88 -6.80 -9.13 1.68
CA HIS A 88 -6.42 -9.60 3.01
C HIS A 88 -5.97 -11.06 2.89
N ALA A 89 -4.77 -11.33 3.41
CA ALA A 89 -4.25 -12.67 3.63
C ALA A 89 -3.81 -12.81 5.09
N ALA A 90 -3.87 -14.02 5.63
CA ALA A 90 -3.43 -14.32 6.98
C ALA A 90 -2.47 -15.51 6.94
N VAL A 91 -1.29 -15.35 7.53
CA VAL A 91 -0.25 -16.38 7.56
C VAL A 91 0.30 -16.49 8.99
N PRO A 92 0.34 -17.68 9.60
CA PRO A 92 1.03 -17.86 10.88
C PRO A 92 2.48 -17.39 10.80
N VAL A 93 2.94 -16.60 11.79
CA VAL A 93 4.29 -16.01 11.76
C VAL A 93 5.37 -17.09 11.71
N GLU A 94 5.18 -18.20 12.42
CA GLU A 94 6.10 -19.34 12.43
C GLU A 94 6.28 -19.97 11.04
N ASP A 95 5.19 -20.09 10.29
CA ASP A 95 5.23 -20.65 8.95
C ASP A 95 5.88 -19.67 7.97
N LEU A 96 5.56 -18.37 8.09
CA LEU A 96 6.19 -17.31 7.31
C LEU A 96 7.72 -17.28 7.51
N LEU A 97 8.19 -17.36 8.76
CA LEU A 97 9.61 -17.38 9.11
C LEU A 97 10.33 -18.63 8.58
N ARG A 98 9.62 -19.76 8.47
CA ARG A 98 10.09 -21.02 7.87
C ARG A 98 9.95 -21.05 6.34
N GLY A 99 9.40 -20.00 5.72
CA GLY A 99 9.17 -19.95 4.27
C GLY A 99 8.05 -20.87 3.79
N ARG A 100 7.14 -21.26 4.68
CA ARG A 100 6.00 -22.14 4.40
C ARG A 100 4.74 -21.28 4.30
N ILE A 101 4.19 -21.15 3.10
CA ILE A 101 2.91 -20.48 2.89
C ILE A 101 2.08 -21.32 1.92
N PRO A 102 0.74 -21.24 1.96
CA PRO A 102 -0.10 -21.82 0.93
C PRO A 102 0.27 -21.29 -0.45
N ARG A 103 0.22 -22.15 -1.46
CA ARG A 103 0.44 -21.82 -2.87
C ARG A 103 -0.65 -22.51 -3.71
N PRO A 104 -1.67 -21.77 -4.20
CA PRO A 104 -1.81 -20.32 -4.09
C PRO A 104 -2.17 -19.86 -2.66
N LEU A 105 -1.70 -18.67 -2.29
CA LEU A 105 -2.06 -17.96 -1.08
C LEU A 105 -3.53 -17.48 -1.20
N PRO A 106 -4.43 -17.93 -0.31
CA PRO A 106 -5.80 -17.44 -0.30
C PRO A 106 -5.83 -15.97 0.12
N VAL A 107 -6.52 -15.15 -0.67
CA VAL A 107 -6.70 -13.72 -0.45
C VAL A 107 -8.18 -13.37 -0.61
N ARG A 108 -8.67 -12.45 0.22
CA ARG A 108 -10.01 -11.89 0.07
C ARG A 108 -9.91 -10.38 -0.17
N ILE A 109 -10.63 -9.84 -1.14
CA ILE A 109 -10.77 -8.39 -1.29
C ILE A 109 -11.55 -7.85 -0.09
N VAL A 110 -10.99 -6.85 0.60
CA VAL A 110 -11.59 -6.21 1.79
C VAL A 110 -11.84 -4.72 1.60
N LEU A 111 -11.12 -4.05 0.69
CA LEU A 111 -11.43 -2.70 0.22
C LEU A 111 -11.38 -2.70 -1.30
N TYR A 112 -12.35 -2.04 -1.92
CA TYR A 112 -12.42 -1.86 -3.35
C TYR A 112 -13.15 -0.54 -3.64
N PRO A 113 -13.01 0.01 -4.85
CA PRO A 113 -13.55 1.32 -5.16
C PRO A 113 -15.07 1.31 -5.08
N THR A 114 -15.61 2.12 -4.18
CA THR A 114 -17.04 2.37 -3.99
C THR A 114 -17.39 3.85 -4.05
N GLU A 115 -16.37 4.71 -4.01
CA GLU A 115 -16.52 6.15 -3.85
C GLU A 115 -15.85 6.95 -4.99
N LEU A 116 -16.32 8.18 -5.21
CA LEU A 116 -15.80 9.04 -6.30
C LEU A 116 -14.32 9.38 -6.14
N TYR A 117 -13.87 9.53 -4.90
CA TYR A 117 -12.46 9.80 -4.57
C TYR A 117 -11.56 8.58 -4.77
N GLU A 118 -12.10 7.41 -5.13
CA GLU A 118 -11.37 6.20 -5.53
C GLU A 118 -11.48 5.93 -7.04
N ALA A 119 -12.31 6.70 -7.74
CA ALA A 119 -12.82 6.27 -9.03
C ALA A 119 -11.85 6.47 -10.22
N VAL A 120 -10.56 6.75 -9.98
CA VAL A 120 -9.51 6.89 -11.02
C VAL A 120 -8.48 5.76 -10.92
N ARG A 121 -7.95 5.42 -9.73
CA ARG A 121 -7.03 4.27 -9.54
C ARG A 121 -7.38 3.36 -8.38
N GLY A 122 -8.51 3.59 -7.73
CA GLY A 122 -9.00 2.77 -6.63
C GLY A 122 -8.32 3.01 -5.30
N CYS A 123 -8.15 1.92 -4.55
CA CYS A 123 -7.62 1.90 -3.19
C CYS A 123 -6.16 1.38 -3.21
N GLU A 124 -5.19 2.26 -3.00
CA GLU A 124 -3.77 1.95 -3.13
C GLU A 124 -3.05 1.80 -1.77
N ASP A 125 -2.07 0.91 -1.75
CA ASP A 125 -0.96 0.87 -0.78
C ASP A 125 -1.38 0.98 0.70
N ALA A 126 -2.31 0.13 1.13
CA ALA A 126 -2.81 0.13 2.49
C ALA A 126 -1.68 0.02 3.54
N ARG A 127 -1.91 0.64 4.70
CA ARG A 127 -1.11 0.56 5.92
C ARG A 127 -2.03 0.11 7.03
N ALA A 128 -1.67 -1.00 7.68
CA ALA A 128 -2.50 -1.66 8.66
C ALA A 128 -1.97 -1.42 10.08
N HIS A 129 -2.88 -1.19 11.01
CA HIS A 129 -2.60 -1.15 12.45
C HIS A 129 -3.58 -2.05 13.18
N ALA A 130 -3.11 -2.83 14.15
CA ALA A 130 -3.99 -3.62 15.00
C ALA A 130 -4.77 -2.67 15.93
N ALA A 131 -6.09 -2.85 15.99
CA ALA A 131 -6.95 -2.05 16.87
C ALA A 131 -8.11 -2.90 17.40
N GLY A 132 -8.15 -3.11 18.72
CA GLY A 132 -9.15 -3.98 19.37
C GLY A 132 -9.18 -5.37 18.73
N ALA A 133 -10.37 -5.85 18.37
CA ALA A 133 -10.54 -7.13 17.67
C ALA A 133 -10.17 -7.08 16.17
N GLY A 134 -10.07 -5.90 15.57
CA GLY A 134 -9.85 -5.72 14.13
C GLY A 134 -8.55 -5.00 13.78
N PHE A 135 -8.63 -4.25 12.68
CA PHE A 135 -7.53 -3.47 12.10
C PHE A 135 -8.05 -2.11 11.65
N LEU A 136 -7.21 -1.09 11.78
CA LEU A 136 -7.36 0.19 11.09
C LEU A 136 -6.54 0.12 9.80
N LEU A 137 -7.20 0.38 8.67
CA LEU A 137 -6.55 0.45 7.36
C LEU A 137 -6.55 1.88 6.87
N PHE A 138 -5.36 2.41 6.63
CA PHE A 138 -5.14 3.69 5.97
C PHE A 138 -4.67 3.42 4.56
N TYR A 139 -5.27 4.03 3.55
CA TYR A 139 -4.94 3.77 2.15
C TYR A 139 -4.97 5.07 1.36
N THR A 140 -4.34 5.07 0.19
CA THR A 140 -4.39 6.18 -0.75
C THR A 140 -5.56 5.96 -1.69
N ALA A 141 -6.54 6.85 -1.66
CA ALA A 141 -7.60 6.87 -2.66
C ALA A 141 -7.20 7.80 -3.81
N VAL A 142 -7.35 7.33 -5.05
CA VAL A 142 -7.09 8.16 -6.24
C VAL A 142 -8.35 8.24 -7.07
N GLY A 143 -8.93 9.43 -7.11
CA GLY A 143 -10.22 9.65 -7.75
C GLY A 143 -10.47 11.10 -8.06
N LYS A 144 -11.74 11.44 -8.22
CA LYS A 144 -12.18 12.81 -8.43
C LYS A 144 -12.59 13.38 -7.07
N LEU A 145 -11.91 14.43 -6.63
CA LEU A 145 -12.49 15.36 -5.67
C LEU A 145 -13.24 16.42 -6.46
N GLY A 146 -14.54 16.57 -6.21
CA GLY A 146 -15.34 17.65 -6.76
C GLY A 146 -16.19 18.24 -5.66
N ASP A 147 -16.21 19.58 -5.57
CA ASP A 147 -17.14 20.36 -4.75
C ASP A 147 -18.52 19.69 -4.83
N ALA A 148 -19.13 19.36 -3.67
CA ALA A 148 -20.26 18.44 -3.48
C ALA A 148 -21.54 18.72 -4.33
N ARG A 149 -21.49 19.73 -5.21
CA ARG A 149 -22.54 20.13 -6.15
C ARG A 149 -22.47 19.42 -7.51
N ASN A 150 -21.39 18.72 -7.85
CA ASN A 150 -21.24 17.98 -9.13
C ASN A 150 -20.92 16.49 -8.94
N THR A 151 -21.22 15.93 -7.76
CA THR A 151 -20.91 14.53 -7.41
C THR A 151 -22.06 13.56 -7.66
N ASP A 152 -23.17 14.02 -8.21
CA ASP A 152 -24.29 13.14 -8.54
C ASP A 152 -23.98 12.43 -9.87
N HIS A 153 -23.75 11.12 -9.76
CA HIS A 153 -23.67 10.14 -10.84
C HIS A 153 -22.37 10.14 -11.64
N LYS A 154 -21.46 9.24 -11.23
CA LYS A 154 -20.76 8.44 -12.24
C LYS A 154 -21.75 7.39 -12.73
N ASP A 155 -22.39 7.65 -13.87
CA ASP A 155 -22.87 6.57 -14.73
C ASP A 155 -21.63 5.76 -15.14
N VAL A 156 -21.48 4.61 -14.48
CA VAL A 156 -20.51 3.59 -14.84
C VAL A 156 -21.12 2.84 -16.02
N PHE A 157 -20.61 3.09 -17.24
CA PHE A 157 -20.84 2.21 -18.37
C PHE A 157 -20.05 0.91 -18.21
#